data_AF-A0AA36AZP0-F1
#
_entry.id   AF-A0AA36AZP0-F1
#
_cell.length_a   1.000
_cell.length_b   1.000
_cell.length_c   1.000
_cell.angle_alpha   90.00
_cell.angle_beta   90.00
_cell.angle_gamma   90.00
#
_symmetry.space_group_name_H-M   'P 1'
#
loop_
_entity.id
_entity.type
_entity.pdbx_description
1 polymer ?
#
loop_
_entity_poly.entity_id
_entity_poly.type
_entity_poly.pdbx_seq_one_letter_code
_entity_poly.pdbx_strand_id
1 'polypeptide(L)'
;MSRALPDTFTTRPTSNNSHGMRVLEASVAPPRSMIASTMGVKTTLSAVVTAILMFLLLSVISSLFKTLPVSILAAVIVIALKGLFLQIADLKKFWHINIFDFIIWLITFLSVVFLDIDYGLGIGVVVSLITVVLQSQFAQSYRIAQLSKEDLLVEHKLYHSEEIRGVRIFRFEANVYFATAEIFRNSLYRKTLNPRKLLKQLQKLEKRLQEQNKRVYQR
;
A
#
# COMPACT_ATOMS: atom_id res chain seq x y z
N MET A 1 11.92 6.61 54.05
CA MET A 1 10.92 5.85 53.27
C MET A 1 10.07 6.85 52.50
N SER A 2 10.54 7.24 51.30
CA SER A 2 9.72 7.74 50.18
C SER A 2 10.70 7.99 49.02
N ARG A 3 10.77 7.03 48.10
CA ARG A 3 11.53 7.15 46.85
C ARG A 3 10.72 8.08 45.95
N ALA A 4 11.30 9.21 45.56
CA ALA A 4 10.82 9.98 44.43
C ALA A 4 10.83 9.08 43.19
N LEU A 5 9.64 8.83 42.63
CA LEU A 5 9.49 8.24 41.31
C LEU A 5 10.05 9.24 40.30
N PRO A 6 10.96 8.85 39.39
CA PRO A 6 11.34 9.71 38.30
C PRO A 6 10.14 9.88 37.36
N ASP A 7 9.73 11.12 37.12
CA ASP A 7 8.74 11.47 36.11
C ASP A 7 9.26 11.05 34.72
N THR A 8 8.94 9.83 34.32
CA THR A 8 9.12 9.32 32.95
C THR A 8 8.02 9.88 32.05
N PHE A 9 7.91 11.20 31.98
CA PHE A 9 7.13 11.89 30.95
C PHE A 9 8.10 12.49 29.94
N THR A 10 8.65 11.60 29.12
CA THR A 10 9.25 11.83 27.80
C THR A 10 9.56 13.30 27.45
N THR A 11 10.65 13.84 27.97
CA THR A 11 11.25 15.04 27.39
C THR A 11 11.85 14.65 26.03
N ARG A 12 11.07 14.72 24.95
CA ARG A 12 11.64 14.76 23.60
C ARG A 12 12.68 15.88 23.59
N PRO A 13 13.90 15.66 23.09
CA PRO A 13 14.90 16.72 23.00
C PRO A 13 14.32 17.82 22.13
N THR A 14 14.07 19.00 22.70
CA THR A 14 13.86 20.21 21.92
C THR A 14 15.06 20.35 21.00
N SER A 15 14.84 20.46 19.68
CA SER A 15 15.92 20.71 18.73
C SER A 15 16.66 21.98 19.17
N ASN A 16 17.85 21.82 19.73
CA ASN A 16 18.65 22.92 20.22
C ASN A 16 19.45 23.46 19.04
N ASN A 17 18.96 24.55 18.47
CA ASN A 17 19.72 25.29 17.48
C ASN A 17 20.99 25.86 18.17
N SER A 18 22.10 26.01 17.45
CA SER A 18 23.39 26.49 17.98
C SER A 18 23.34 27.82 18.76
N HIS A 19 22.22 28.55 18.68
CA HIS A 19 21.94 29.80 19.38
C HIS A 19 21.12 29.65 20.68
N GLY A 20 20.88 28.43 21.19
CA GLY A 20 20.23 28.21 22.49
C GLY A 20 18.71 28.46 22.52
N MET A 21 18.07 28.57 21.35
CA MET A 21 16.65 28.85 21.23
C MET A 21 15.85 27.55 21.20
N ARG A 22 14.96 27.34 22.19
CA ARG A 22 14.09 26.16 22.28
C ARG A 22 12.88 26.33 21.35
N VAL A 23 12.77 25.48 20.35
CA VAL A 23 11.63 25.45 19.43
C VAL A 23 11.06 24.03 19.38
N LEU A 24 9.74 23.91 19.24
CA LEU A 24 9.06 22.64 19.03
C LEU A 24 9.10 22.26 17.55
N GLU A 25 9.11 20.97 17.26
CA GLU A 25 8.98 20.46 15.90
C GLU A 25 7.62 20.87 15.31
N ALA A 26 7.63 21.41 14.10
CA ALA A 26 6.45 21.89 13.42
C ALA A 26 6.29 21.17 12.07
N SER A 27 5.04 20.88 11.72
CA SER A 27 4.66 20.34 10.42
C SER A 27 3.54 21.20 9.81
N VAL A 28 3.10 20.84 8.61
CA VAL A 28 1.96 21.45 7.93
C VAL A 28 0.70 21.38 8.80
N ALA A 29 -0.09 22.45 8.78
CA ALA A 29 -1.39 22.51 9.46
C ALA A 29 -2.53 22.47 8.41
N PRO A 30 -3.11 21.28 8.12
CA PRO A 30 -4.10 21.12 7.06
C PRO A 30 -5.32 22.05 7.18
N PRO A 31 -5.89 22.31 8.38
CA PRO A 31 -7.02 23.23 8.51
C PRO A 31 -6.68 24.66 8.06
N ARG A 32 -5.47 25.14 8.38
CA ARG A 32 -5.02 26.48 7.99
C ARG A 32 -4.80 26.58 6.48
N SER A 33 -4.18 25.56 5.89
CA SER A 33 -3.96 25.49 4.44
C SER A 33 -5.27 25.41 3.66
N MET A 34 -6.26 24.66 4.16
CA MET A 34 -7.58 24.55 3.54
C MET A 34 -8.32 25.89 3.55
N ILE A 35 -8.27 26.64 4.66
CA ILE A 35 -8.89 27.97 4.72
C ILE A 35 -8.17 28.92 3.75
N ALA A 36 -6.83 28.92 3.75
CA ALA A 36 -6.06 29.75 2.83
C ALA A 36 -6.37 29.45 1.34
N SER A 37 -6.54 28.18 0.97
CA SER A 37 -6.89 27.81 -0.39
C SER A 37 -8.31 28.27 -0.76
N THR A 38 -9.28 28.16 0.15
CA THR A 38 -10.64 28.69 -0.07
C THR A 38 -10.68 30.21 -0.19
N MET A 39 -9.74 30.91 0.44
CA MET A 39 -9.58 32.36 0.35
C MET A 39 -8.76 32.81 -0.86
N GLY A 40 -8.36 31.90 -1.75
CA GLY A 40 -7.61 32.22 -2.96
C GLY A 40 -6.18 32.71 -2.69
N VAL A 41 -5.58 32.36 -1.56
CA VAL A 41 -4.19 32.70 -1.22
C VAL A 41 -3.24 31.97 -2.17
N LYS A 42 -2.43 32.72 -2.92
CA LYS A 42 -1.47 32.18 -3.90
C LYS A 42 -0.01 32.40 -3.53
N THR A 43 0.25 33.23 -2.53
CA THR A 43 1.61 33.66 -2.15
C THR A 43 1.93 33.32 -0.70
N THR A 44 3.21 33.00 -0.44
CA THR A 44 3.75 32.74 0.90
C THR A 44 3.81 33.99 1.78
N LEU A 45 3.65 35.18 1.18
CA LEU A 45 3.58 36.45 1.93
C LEU A 45 2.46 36.44 2.98
N SER A 46 1.35 35.77 2.69
CA SER A 46 0.25 35.55 3.64
C SER A 46 0.70 34.85 4.94
N ALA A 47 1.61 33.87 4.85
CA ALA A 47 2.15 33.16 6.00
C ALA A 47 3.05 34.07 6.85
N VAL A 48 3.83 34.95 6.20
CA VAL A 48 4.67 35.94 6.90
C VAL A 48 3.80 36.96 7.64
N VAL A 49 2.78 37.50 6.97
CA VAL A 49 1.84 38.46 7.57
C VAL A 49 1.11 37.83 8.76
N THR A 50 0.60 36.60 8.61
CA THR A 50 -0.07 35.89 9.71
C THR A 50 0.88 35.56 10.87
N ALA A 51 2.15 35.24 10.61
CA ALA A 51 3.14 35.04 11.67
C ALA A 51 3.43 36.32 12.45
N ILE A 52 3.62 37.45 11.76
CA ILE A 52 3.84 38.76 12.39
C ILE A 52 2.61 39.17 13.21
N LEU A 53 1.41 39.01 12.64
CA LEU A 53 0.15 39.30 13.34
C LEU A 53 -0.03 38.42 14.58
N MET A 54 0.26 37.12 14.50
CA MET A 54 0.21 36.21 15.66
C MET A 54 1.21 36.61 16.74
N PHE A 55 2.44 36.99 16.36
CA PHE A 55 3.44 37.47 17.32
C PHE A 55 2.96 38.73 18.05
N LEU A 56 2.44 39.72 17.32
CA LEU A 56 1.92 40.95 17.91
C LEU A 56 0.70 40.67 18.81
N LEU A 57 -0.23 39.85 18.33
CA LEU A 57 -1.44 39.45 19.05
C LEU A 57 -1.09 38.78 20.38
N LEU A 58 -0.17 37.80 20.34
CA LEU A 58 0.28 37.11 21.54
C LEU A 58 0.99 38.05 22.51
N SER A 59 1.82 38.98 22.02
CA SER A 59 2.53 39.94 22.88
C SER A 59 1.57 40.85 23.66
N VAL A 60 0.50 41.33 23.01
CA VAL A 60 -0.49 42.22 23.63
C VAL A 60 -1.50 41.45 24.50
N ILE A 61 -2.01 40.31 24.03
CA ILE A 61 -3.13 39.59 24.65
C ILE A 61 -2.66 38.45 25.57
N SER A 62 -1.35 38.22 25.72
CA SER A 62 -0.77 37.17 26.59
C SER A 62 -1.42 37.08 27.98
N SER A 63 -1.74 38.23 28.59
CA SER A 63 -2.36 38.28 29.92
C SER A 63 -3.75 37.62 29.96
N LEU A 64 -4.56 37.77 28.91
CA LEU A 64 -5.90 37.18 28.81
C LEU A 64 -5.83 35.66 28.57
N PHE A 65 -4.78 35.15 27.93
CA PHE A 65 -4.61 33.70 27.73
C PHE A 65 -4.34 32.94 29.03
N LYS A 66 -3.86 33.60 30.09
CA LYS A 66 -3.62 32.95 31.39
C LYS A 66 -4.90 32.50 32.08
N THR A 67 -6.02 33.20 31.84
CA THR A 67 -7.31 32.88 32.45
C THR A 67 -8.15 31.94 31.60
N LEU A 68 -7.64 31.49 30.44
CA LEU A 68 -8.38 30.57 29.58
C LEU A 68 -8.48 29.17 30.24
N PRO A 69 -9.70 28.66 30.46
CA PRO A 69 -9.89 27.32 31.00
C PRO A 69 -9.46 26.26 29.99
N VAL A 70 -8.84 25.19 30.50
CA VAL A 70 -8.39 24.02 29.71
C VAL A 70 -9.53 23.42 28.90
N SER A 71 -10.78 23.55 29.35
CA SER A 71 -11.99 23.09 28.66
C SER A 71 -12.15 23.70 27.26
N ILE A 72 -11.84 24.99 27.08
CA ILE A 72 -11.95 25.64 25.77
C ILE A 72 -10.89 25.08 24.82
N LEU A 73 -9.67 24.85 25.30
CA LEU A 73 -8.61 24.26 24.49
C LEU A 73 -8.95 22.83 24.07
N ALA A 74 -9.49 22.02 24.97
CA ALA A 74 -9.96 20.68 24.66
C ALA A 74 -11.08 20.69 23.61
N ALA A 75 -12.04 21.62 23.71
CA ALA A 75 -13.12 21.76 22.73
C ALA A 75 -12.58 22.09 21.33
N VAL A 76 -11.62 23.00 21.22
CA VAL A 76 -10.96 23.34 19.94
C VAL A 76 -10.26 22.14 19.33
N ILE A 77 -9.57 21.32 20.14
CA ILE A 77 -8.90 20.09 19.68
C ILE A 77 -9.93 19.09 19.14
N VAL A 78 -11.03 18.85 19.86
CA VAL A 78 -12.09 17.92 19.42
C VAL A 78 -12.71 18.36 18.10
N ILE A 79 -12.97 19.67 17.93
CA ILE A 79 -13.50 20.23 16.69
C ILE A 79 -12.50 20.03 15.54
N ALA A 80 -11.20 20.24 15.79
CA ALA A 80 -10.16 20.00 14.79
C ALA A 80 -10.06 18.52 14.37
N LEU A 81 -10.29 17.59 15.29
CA LEU A 81 -10.28 16.15 15.03
C LEU A 81 -11.57 15.63 14.38
N LYS A 82 -12.65 16.42 14.33
CA LYS A 82 -13.93 16.00 13.72
C LYS A 82 -13.76 15.50 12.28
N GLY A 83 -12.89 16.14 11.50
CA GLY A 83 -12.60 15.71 10.12
C GLY A 83 -11.94 14.33 10.05
N LEU A 84 -11.09 13.99 11.02
CA LEU A 84 -10.45 12.68 11.12
C LEU A 84 -11.45 11.60 11.53
N PHE A 85 -12.35 11.89 12.48
CA PHE A 85 -13.38 10.94 12.89
C PHE A 85 -14.38 10.60 11.76
N LEU A 86 -14.67 11.55 10.87
CA LEU A 86 -15.51 11.29 9.70
C LEU A 86 -14.91 10.23 8.76
N GLN A 87 -13.58 10.19 8.61
CA GLN A 87 -12.90 9.19 7.78
C GLN A 87 -13.07 7.76 8.32
N ILE A 88 -13.28 7.59 9.64
CA ILE A 88 -13.55 6.28 10.23
C ILE A 88 -14.90 5.72 9.75
N ALA A 89 -15.88 6.58 9.44
CA ALA A 89 -17.15 6.13 8.89
C ALA A 89 -16.98 5.55 7.47
N ASP A 90 -16.05 6.08 6.68
CA ASP A 90 -15.71 5.57 5.35
C ASP A 90 -15.03 4.19 5.38
N LEU A 91 -14.55 3.75 6.55
CA LEU A 91 -13.93 2.44 6.73
C LEU A 91 -14.90 1.28 6.43
N LYS A 92 -16.20 1.46 6.67
CA LYS A 92 -17.22 0.47 6.29
C LYS A 92 -17.23 0.21 4.78
N LYS A 93 -16.92 1.24 3.99
CA LYS A 93 -16.82 1.13 2.53
C LYS A 93 -15.60 0.32 2.13
N PHE A 94 -14.47 0.48 2.82
CA PHE A 94 -13.25 -0.30 2.57
C PHE A 94 -13.45 -1.80 2.76
N TRP A 95 -14.22 -2.22 3.78
CA TRP A 95 -14.52 -3.64 4.00
C TRP A 95 -15.15 -4.31 2.77
N HIS A 96 -16.01 -3.59 2.04
CA HIS A 96 -16.69 -4.13 0.86
C HIS A 96 -15.81 -4.20 -0.39
N ILE A 97 -14.75 -3.39 -0.44
CA ILE A 97 -13.87 -3.27 -1.62
C ILE A 97 -12.67 -4.19 -1.48
N ASN A 98 -11.94 -4.11 -0.36
CA ASN A 98 -10.73 -4.89 -0.14
C ASN A 98 -10.53 -5.18 1.35
N ILE A 99 -10.69 -6.45 1.73
CA ILE A 99 -10.49 -6.90 3.11
C ILE A 99 -9.05 -6.74 3.59
N PHE A 100 -8.06 -6.80 2.68
CA PHE A 100 -6.64 -6.64 3.05
C PHE A 100 -6.34 -5.22 3.53
N ASP A 101 -6.87 -4.21 2.84
CA ASP A 101 -6.69 -2.80 3.22
C ASP A 101 -7.37 -2.49 4.56
N PHE A 102 -8.54 -3.11 4.81
CA PHE A 102 -9.21 -3.01 6.09
C PHE A 102 -8.37 -3.62 7.23
N ILE A 103 -7.76 -4.79 7.02
CA ILE A 103 -6.89 -5.44 8.01
C ILE A 103 -5.67 -4.57 8.31
N ILE A 104 -5.02 -3.99 7.28
CA ILE A 104 -3.88 -3.08 7.48
C ILE A 104 -4.29 -1.88 8.33
N TRP A 105 -5.44 -1.27 8.02
CA TRP A 105 -5.96 -0.14 8.79
C TRP A 105 -6.19 -0.52 10.24
N LEU A 106 -6.85 -1.67 10.49
CA LEU A 106 -7.18 -2.13 11.83
C LEU A 106 -5.93 -2.43 12.66
N ILE A 107 -4.96 -3.14 12.09
CA ILE A 107 -3.69 -3.47 12.76
C ILE A 107 -2.91 -2.19 13.08
N THR A 108 -2.83 -1.25 12.13
CA THR A 108 -2.11 0.01 12.33
C THR A 108 -2.77 0.86 13.41
N PHE A 109 -4.11 0.96 13.37
CA PHE A 109 -4.88 1.69 14.38
C PHE A 109 -4.71 1.10 15.78
N LEU A 110 -4.88 -0.22 15.93
CA LEU A 110 -4.64 -0.88 17.21
C LEU A 110 -3.20 -0.70 17.71
N SER A 111 -2.23 -0.81 16.80
CA SER A 111 -0.82 -0.66 17.15
C SER A 111 -0.51 0.74 17.68
N VAL A 112 -1.01 1.80 17.04
CA VAL A 112 -0.83 3.18 17.50
C VAL A 112 -1.51 3.42 18.86
N VAL A 113 -2.70 2.85 19.07
CA VAL A 113 -3.48 3.02 20.31
C VAL A 113 -2.82 2.29 21.50
N PHE A 114 -2.21 1.13 21.28
CA PHE A 114 -1.64 0.31 22.35
C PHE A 114 -0.12 0.50 22.57
N LEU A 115 0.65 0.82 21.53
CA LEU A 115 2.12 0.85 21.56
C LEU A 115 2.72 2.25 21.32
N ASP A 116 1.91 3.32 21.33
CA ASP A 116 2.30 4.68 20.93
C ASP A 116 2.50 4.89 19.41
N ILE A 117 2.49 6.17 19.02
CA ILE A 117 2.53 6.59 17.60
C ILE A 117 3.83 6.21 16.90
N ASP A 118 4.96 6.25 17.61
CA ASP A 118 6.28 6.00 17.04
C ASP A 118 6.43 4.51 16.63
N TYR A 119 6.03 3.59 17.52
CA TYR A 119 6.03 2.14 17.22
C TYR A 119 4.88 1.73 16.29
N GLY A 120 3.69 2.31 16.49
CA GLY A 120 2.53 2.03 15.65
C GLY A 120 2.76 2.39 14.18
N LEU A 121 3.42 3.51 13.90
CA LEU A 121 3.84 3.88 12.55
C LEU A 121 4.81 2.86 11.96
N GLY A 122 5.82 2.43 12.72
CA GLY A 122 6.79 1.43 12.27
C GLY A 122 6.13 0.10 11.89
N ILE A 123 5.24 -0.40 12.74
CA ILE A 123 4.48 -1.64 12.49
C ILE A 123 3.58 -1.47 11.25
N GLY A 124 2.84 -0.36 11.15
CA GLY A 124 1.96 -0.09 10.01
C GLY A 124 2.69 -0.08 8.68
N VAL A 125 3.87 0.55 8.62
CA VAL A 125 4.72 0.58 7.42
C VAL A 125 5.19 -0.83 7.04
N VAL A 126 5.68 -1.61 8.00
CA VAL A 126 6.15 -2.98 7.75
C VAL A 126 5.01 -3.87 7.25
N VAL A 127 3.85 -3.81 7.91
CA VAL A 127 2.66 -4.57 7.51
C VAL A 127 2.18 -4.16 6.12
N SER A 128 2.11 -2.86 5.83
CA SER A 128 1.74 -2.37 4.51
C SER A 128 2.69 -2.87 3.42
N LEU A 129 4.00 -2.87 3.68
CA LEU A 129 4.99 -3.34 2.71
C LEU A 129 4.83 -4.85 2.43
N ILE A 130 4.69 -5.65 3.48
CA ILE A 130 4.48 -7.10 3.38
C ILE A 130 3.19 -7.39 2.59
N THR A 131 2.09 -6.69 2.89
CA THR A 131 0.82 -6.90 2.20
C THR A 131 0.92 -6.54 0.72
N VAL A 132 1.58 -5.44 0.34
CA VAL A 132 1.77 -5.08 -1.07
C VAL A 132 2.59 -6.15 -1.81
N VAL A 133 3.65 -6.67 -1.19
CA VAL A 133 4.45 -7.75 -1.77
C VAL A 133 3.62 -9.03 -1.95
N LEU A 134 2.87 -9.42 -0.93
CA LEU A 134 1.99 -10.60 -1.02
C LEU A 134 0.91 -10.40 -2.09
N GLN A 135 0.23 -9.26 -2.10
CA GLN A 135 -0.79 -8.95 -3.10
C GLN A 135 -0.22 -8.96 -4.52
N SER A 136 0.99 -8.43 -4.73
CA SER A 136 1.69 -8.50 -6.01
C SER A 136 1.99 -9.95 -6.43
N GLN A 137 2.38 -10.80 -5.48
CA GLN A 137 2.73 -12.20 -5.74
C GLN A 137 1.50 -13.10 -5.97
N PHE A 138 0.33 -12.72 -5.43
CA PHE A 138 -0.94 -13.45 -5.59
C PHE A 138 -1.77 -13.02 -6.81
N ALA A 139 -1.24 -12.16 -7.70
CA ALA A 139 -1.95 -11.75 -8.91
C ALA A 139 -2.33 -12.97 -9.78
N GLN A 140 -3.64 -13.14 -10.00
CA GLN A 140 -4.23 -14.35 -10.56
C GLN A 140 -3.88 -14.52 -12.04
N SER A 141 -3.48 -15.74 -12.40
CA SER A 141 -3.30 -16.11 -13.81
C SER A 141 -4.60 -16.65 -14.40
N TYR A 142 -5.14 -15.98 -15.43
CA TYR A 142 -6.31 -16.43 -16.19
C TYR A 142 -5.89 -17.17 -17.49
N ARG A 143 -6.78 -17.92 -18.16
CA ARG A 143 -6.51 -18.62 -19.44
C ARG A 143 -7.33 -17.99 -20.55
N ILE A 144 -6.70 -17.34 -21.52
CA ILE A 144 -7.43 -16.72 -22.63
C ILE A 144 -7.45 -17.65 -23.86
N ALA A 145 -8.61 -17.81 -24.51
CA ALA A 145 -8.85 -18.50 -25.77
C ALA A 145 -9.68 -17.63 -26.73
N GLN A 146 -9.56 -17.86 -28.04
CA GLN A 146 -10.19 -17.01 -29.05
C GLN A 146 -11.61 -17.47 -29.36
N LEU A 147 -12.57 -16.54 -29.45
CA LEU A 147 -13.97 -16.85 -29.75
C LEU A 147 -14.19 -16.92 -31.27
N SER A 148 -14.77 -18.04 -31.75
CA SER A 148 -14.75 -18.52 -33.14
C SER A 148 -15.33 -17.64 -34.26
N LYS A 149 -15.75 -16.39 -34.04
CA LYS A 149 -16.34 -15.55 -35.11
C LYS A 149 -15.97 -14.06 -35.14
N GLU A 150 -15.23 -13.56 -34.16
CA GLU A 150 -14.72 -12.17 -34.15
C GLU A 150 -13.32 -12.19 -33.53
N ASP A 151 -12.46 -11.22 -33.87
CA ASP A 151 -11.03 -11.16 -33.50
C ASP A 151 -10.81 -10.82 -32.00
N LEU A 152 -11.63 -11.42 -31.13
CA LEU A 152 -11.71 -11.20 -29.69
C LEU A 152 -11.13 -12.40 -28.92
N LEU A 153 -10.08 -12.13 -28.15
CA LEU A 153 -9.43 -13.07 -27.25
C LEU A 153 -10.13 -13.02 -25.88
N VAL A 154 -10.88 -14.07 -25.52
CA VAL A 154 -11.75 -14.12 -24.32
C VAL A 154 -11.33 -15.26 -23.39
N GLU A 155 -11.67 -15.26 -22.11
CA GLU A 155 -11.25 -16.35 -21.23
C GLU A 155 -11.89 -17.72 -21.59
N HIS A 156 -11.07 -18.75 -21.86
CA HIS A 156 -11.54 -20.09 -22.29
C HIS A 156 -12.49 -20.75 -21.30
N LYS A 157 -12.39 -20.35 -20.03
CA LYS A 157 -13.17 -20.93 -18.93
C LYS A 157 -14.59 -20.34 -18.84
N LEU A 158 -14.82 -19.17 -19.42
CA LEU A 158 -16.09 -18.44 -19.32
C LEU A 158 -16.95 -18.62 -20.58
N TYR A 159 -16.32 -18.83 -21.75
CA TYR A 159 -17.00 -19.08 -23.02
C TYR A 159 -16.45 -20.36 -23.64
N HIS A 160 -17.33 -21.32 -23.95
CA HIS A 160 -16.99 -22.56 -24.66
C HIS A 160 -16.47 -22.23 -26.07
N SER A 161 -15.20 -21.84 -26.17
CA SER A 161 -14.55 -21.39 -27.39
C SER A 161 -13.63 -22.48 -27.94
N GLU A 162 -13.69 -22.76 -29.24
CA GLU A 162 -12.83 -23.75 -29.89
C GLU A 162 -11.37 -23.25 -29.99
N GLU A 163 -10.42 -24.01 -29.44
CA GLU A 163 -8.98 -23.73 -29.58
C GLU A 163 -8.55 -23.94 -31.06
N ILE A 164 -7.76 -23.01 -31.61
CA ILE A 164 -7.14 -23.18 -32.93
C ILE A 164 -6.21 -24.40 -32.87
N ARG A 165 -6.44 -25.37 -33.75
CA ARG A 165 -5.65 -26.62 -33.80
C ARG A 165 -4.15 -26.32 -33.95
N GLY A 166 -3.38 -26.62 -32.92
CA GLY A 166 -1.91 -26.54 -32.92
C GLY A 166 -1.31 -25.28 -32.29
N VAL A 167 -2.10 -24.26 -31.93
CA VAL A 167 -1.62 -23.01 -31.31
C VAL A 167 -2.35 -22.76 -29.99
N ARG A 168 -1.61 -22.54 -28.89
CA ARG A 168 -2.20 -22.16 -27.60
C ARG A 168 -1.68 -20.81 -27.14
N ILE A 169 -2.59 -19.87 -26.97
CA ILE A 169 -2.31 -18.51 -26.53
C ILE A 169 -2.47 -18.46 -25.00
N PHE A 170 -1.47 -17.93 -24.30
CA PHE A 170 -1.50 -17.76 -22.85
C PHE A 170 -1.27 -16.28 -22.53
N ARG A 171 -2.23 -15.65 -21.85
CA ARG A 171 -2.11 -14.28 -21.35
C ARG A 171 -1.98 -14.31 -19.83
N PHE A 172 -0.94 -13.66 -19.34
CA PHE A 172 -0.63 -13.52 -17.94
C PHE A 172 -0.87 -12.07 -17.54
N GLU A 173 -1.86 -11.83 -16.69
CA GLU A 173 -2.25 -10.48 -16.25
C GLU A 173 -1.52 -10.07 -14.97
N ALA A 174 -0.20 -10.17 -14.99
CA ALA A 174 0.66 -9.68 -13.91
C ALA A 174 2.04 -9.30 -14.44
N ASN A 175 2.71 -8.40 -13.72
CA ASN A 175 4.08 -7.99 -14.07
C ASN A 175 5.03 -9.17 -13.88
N VAL A 176 5.84 -9.46 -14.91
CA VAL A 176 6.82 -10.55 -14.85
C VAL A 176 8.15 -9.99 -14.35
N TYR A 177 8.49 -10.28 -13.10
CA TYR A 177 9.78 -9.98 -12.49
C TYR A 177 10.34 -11.22 -11.79
N PHE A 178 11.57 -11.14 -11.26
CA PHE A 178 12.32 -12.29 -10.73
C PHE A 178 11.52 -13.12 -9.70
N ALA A 179 10.78 -12.47 -8.79
CA ALA A 179 10.04 -13.18 -7.75
C ALA A 179 8.78 -13.90 -8.26
N THR A 180 8.21 -13.46 -9.38
CA THR A 180 7.01 -14.06 -10.00
C THR A 180 7.34 -14.96 -11.18
N ALA A 181 8.58 -14.95 -11.68
CA ALA A 181 9.03 -15.75 -12.82
C ALA A 181 8.73 -17.25 -12.64
N GLU A 182 8.87 -17.76 -11.42
CA GLU A 182 8.58 -19.16 -11.09
C GLU A 182 7.07 -19.46 -11.11
N ILE A 183 6.23 -18.53 -10.64
CA ILE A 183 4.77 -18.63 -10.67
C ILE A 183 4.28 -18.57 -12.12
N PHE A 184 4.85 -17.68 -12.94
CA PHE A 184 4.59 -17.58 -14.37
C PHE A 184 4.94 -18.88 -15.09
N ARG A 185 6.16 -19.39 -14.87
CA ARG A 185 6.65 -20.64 -15.48
C ARG A 185 5.75 -21.83 -15.13
N ASN A 186 5.40 -21.98 -13.85
CA ASN A 186 4.53 -23.05 -13.39
C ASN A 186 3.09 -22.91 -13.93
N SER A 187 2.57 -21.69 -14.01
CA SER A 187 1.25 -21.42 -14.61
C SER A 187 1.23 -21.72 -16.11
N LEU A 188 2.27 -21.33 -16.85
CA LEU A 188 2.43 -21.59 -18.27
C LEU A 188 2.51 -23.10 -18.55
N TYR A 189 3.34 -23.83 -17.79
CA TYR A 189 3.52 -25.27 -17.98
C TYR A 189 2.28 -26.09 -17.62
N ARG A 190 1.50 -25.64 -16.64
CA ARG A 190 0.24 -26.30 -16.24
C ARG A 190 -0.86 -26.10 -17.29
N LYS A 191 -0.88 -24.96 -17.97
CA LYS A 191 -1.95 -24.60 -18.92
C LYS A 191 -1.61 -24.99 -20.37
N THR A 192 -0.37 -24.87 -20.81
CA THR A 192 0.03 -25.17 -22.19
C THR A 192 0.56 -26.59 -22.29
N LEU A 193 1.87 -26.78 -22.48
CA LEU A 193 2.54 -28.08 -22.37
C LEU A 193 3.91 -27.83 -21.76
N ASN A 194 4.48 -28.83 -21.08
CA ASN A 194 5.87 -28.79 -20.67
C ASN A 194 6.78 -29.12 -21.87
N PRO A 195 7.51 -28.14 -22.46
CA PRO A 195 8.34 -28.39 -23.64
C PRO A 195 9.45 -29.41 -23.36
N ARG A 196 9.99 -29.42 -22.13
CA ARG A 196 10.99 -30.41 -21.70
C ARG A 196 10.46 -31.84 -21.68
N LYS A 197 9.18 -32.04 -21.32
CA LYS A 197 8.56 -33.37 -21.35
C LYS A 197 8.31 -33.82 -22.80
N LEU A 198 7.86 -32.89 -23.66
CA LEU A 198 7.66 -33.14 -25.08
C LEU A 198 8.96 -33.54 -25.78
N LEU A 199 10.04 -32.78 -25.59
CA LEU A 199 11.36 -33.08 -26.14
C LEU A 199 11.88 -34.46 -25.70
N LYS A 200 11.72 -34.83 -24.42
CA LYS A 200 12.08 -36.17 -23.94
C LYS A 200 11.27 -37.27 -24.62
N GLN A 201 9.99 -37.05 -24.87
CA GLN A 201 9.14 -38.02 -25.58
C GLN A 201 9.56 -38.17 -27.04
N LEU A 202 9.84 -37.05 -27.72
CA LEU A 202 10.32 -37.05 -29.11
C LEU A 202 11.67 -37.77 -29.25
N GLN A 203 12.64 -37.49 -28.37
CA GLN A 203 13.93 -38.19 -28.38
C GLN A 203 13.77 -39.71 -28.15
N LYS A 204 12.82 -40.12 -27.30
CA LYS A 204 12.55 -41.54 -27.05
C LYS A 204 11.87 -42.21 -28.25
N LEU A 205 11.01 -41.47 -28.96
CA LEU A 205 10.39 -41.89 -30.22
C LEU A 205 11.44 -42.06 -31.33
N GLU A 206 12.34 -41.09 -31.51
CA GLU A 206 13.44 -41.17 -32.48
C GLU A 206 14.33 -42.39 -32.24
N LYS A 207 14.71 -42.66 -30.99
CA LYS A 207 15.50 -43.86 -30.65
C LYS A 207 14.78 -45.15 -31.02
N ARG A 208 13.47 -45.26 -30.74
CA ARG A 208 12.66 -46.43 -31.11
C ARG A 208 12.55 -46.61 -32.61
N LEU A 209 12.37 -45.52 -33.37
CA LEU A 209 12.36 -45.53 -34.82
C LEU A 209 13.70 -45.97 -35.40
N GLN A 210 14.82 -45.48 -34.84
CA GLN A 210 16.17 -45.90 -35.25
C GLN A 210 16.42 -47.38 -34.98
N GLU A 211 15.97 -47.91 -33.83
CA GLU A 211 16.05 -49.34 -33.52
C GLU A 211 15.18 -50.19 -34.45
N GLN A 212 13.96 -49.75 -34.77
CA GLN A 212 13.09 -50.43 -35.73
C GLN A 212 13.69 -50.44 -37.14
N ASN A 213 14.21 -49.31 -37.62
CA ASN A 213 14.86 -49.25 -38.93
C ASN A 213 16.08 -50.18 -38.99
N LYS A 214 16.94 -50.20 -37.97
CA LYS A 214 18.07 -51.16 -37.92
C LYS A 214 17.63 -52.61 -38.01
N ARG A 215 16.51 -52.98 -37.38
CA ARG A 215 15.95 -54.35 -37.46
C ARG A 215 15.39 -54.69 -38.84
N VAL A 216 14.88 -53.71 -39.58
CA VAL A 216 14.36 -53.90 -40.94
C VAL A 216 15.51 -54.08 -41.94
N TYR A 217 16.63 -53.37 -41.79
CA TYR A 217 17.82 -53.52 -42.66
C TYR A 217 18.67 -54.78 -42.37
N GLN A 218 18.41 -55.49 -41.25
CA GLN A 218 19.10 -56.72 -40.88
C GLN A 218 18.34 -58.01 -41.27
N ARG A 219 17.16 -57.89 -41.90
CA ARG A 219 16.44 -58.99 -42.56
C ARG A 219 16.64 -58.91 -44.07
#